data_AF-A0A7S3AQE9-F1
#
_entry.id   AF-A0A7S3AQE9-F1
#
_cell.length_a   1.000
_cell.length_b   1.000
_cell.length_c   1.000
_cell.angle_alpha   90.00
_cell.angle_beta   90.00
_cell.angle_gamma   90.00
#
_symmetry.space_group_name_H-M   'P 1'
#
loop_
_entity.id
_entity.type
_entity.pdbx_description
1 polymer ?
#
loop_
_entity_poly.entity_id
_entity_poly.type
_entity_poly.pdbx_seq_one_letter_code
_entity_poly.pdbx_strand_id
1 'polypeptide(L)'
;FGAALPVWLRTALASATAALWRMVITPLDTLKTTLQVEGRMAYSLLLHKARRNGVGELWAGAVANAVANFVGGYPWFLTFNTLDELVPGAPPNELTLKLLRSAMLGVCATAVSDCLSNSIRVIKTTRQTSATSLTYHEATQLILLEDGLRGLLCRGLGTRLLANVIQAALFTVIWKQLEAQMKRFGLA
;
A
#
# COMPACT_ATOMS: atom_id res chain seq x y z
N PHE A 1 -20.10 9.84 -27.43
CA PHE A 1 -19.24 10.14 -26.27
C PHE A 1 -17.84 9.56 -26.45
N GLY A 2 -17.17 9.91 -27.55
CA GLY A 2 -15.97 9.22 -28.03
C GLY A 2 -14.80 10.17 -28.28
N ALA A 3 -13.94 10.30 -27.29
CA ALA A 3 -12.53 10.62 -27.48
C ALA A 3 -11.80 9.89 -26.35
N ALA A 4 -11.11 8.81 -26.69
CA ALA A 4 -10.38 8.04 -25.71
C ALA A 4 -9.18 8.87 -25.24
N LEU A 5 -9.28 9.50 -24.06
CA LEU A 5 -8.16 10.18 -23.41
C LEU A 5 -6.89 9.32 -23.52
N PRO A 6 -5.72 9.90 -23.86
CA PRO A 6 -4.46 9.17 -23.94
C PRO A 6 -4.20 8.35 -22.68
N VAL A 7 -3.63 7.15 -22.82
CA VAL A 7 -3.43 6.21 -21.71
C VAL A 7 -2.68 6.86 -20.54
N TRP A 8 -1.62 7.63 -20.83
CA TRP A 8 -0.86 8.35 -19.79
C TRP A 8 -1.73 9.36 -19.01
N LEU A 9 -2.64 10.06 -19.70
CA LEU A 9 -3.52 11.06 -19.09
C LEU A 9 -4.62 10.39 -18.26
N ARG A 10 -5.19 9.27 -18.73
CA ARG A 10 -6.11 8.45 -17.95
C ARG A 10 -5.46 7.91 -16.68
N THR A 11 -4.24 7.39 -16.79
CA THR A 11 -3.48 6.87 -15.64
C THR A 11 -3.13 7.99 -14.66
N ALA A 12 -2.78 9.18 -15.15
CA ALA A 12 -2.52 10.35 -14.31
C ALA A 12 -3.78 10.82 -13.57
N LEU A 13 -4.91 10.94 -14.27
CA LEU A 13 -6.20 11.34 -13.67
C LEU A 13 -6.71 10.31 -12.67
N ALA A 14 -6.59 9.02 -12.98
CA ALA A 14 -6.95 7.94 -12.05
C ALA A 14 -6.07 7.96 -10.80
N SER A 15 -4.76 8.15 -10.96
CA SER A 15 -3.81 8.27 -9.85
C SER A 15 -4.06 9.52 -8.99
N ALA A 16 -4.37 10.66 -9.62
CA ALA A 16 -4.72 11.90 -8.94
C ALA A 16 -6.03 11.77 -8.15
N THR A 17 -7.06 11.17 -8.76
CA THR A 17 -8.35 10.91 -8.10
C THR A 17 -8.17 9.96 -6.92
N ALA A 18 -7.38 8.89 -7.09
CA ALA A 18 -7.06 7.97 -6.01
C ALA A 18 -6.27 8.63 -4.87
N ALA A 19 -5.34 9.53 -5.19
CA ALA A 19 -4.59 10.30 -4.21
C ALA A 19 -5.50 11.28 -3.43
N LEU A 20 -6.37 12.01 -4.13
CA LEU A 20 -7.36 12.91 -3.52
C LEU A 20 -8.32 12.14 -2.61
N TRP A 21 -8.83 10.99 -3.07
CA TRP A 21 -9.65 10.12 -2.24
C TRP A 21 -8.91 9.68 -0.97
N ARG A 22 -7.63 9.30 -1.10
CA ARG A 22 -6.77 8.97 0.05
C ARG A 22 -6.67 10.13 1.05
N MET A 23 -6.57 11.37 0.58
CA MET A 23 -6.52 12.55 1.47
C MET A 23 -7.82 12.70 2.27
N VAL A 24 -8.98 12.46 1.65
CA VAL A 24 -10.29 12.54 2.33
C VAL A 24 -10.40 11.47 3.43
N ILE A 25 -9.96 10.24 3.16
CA ILE A 25 -10.06 9.13 4.13
C ILE A 25 -8.87 9.05 5.10
N THR A 26 -7.85 9.90 4.96
CA THR A 26 -6.65 9.85 5.81
C THR A 26 -6.97 9.93 7.32
N PRO A 27 -7.95 10.71 7.81
CA PRO A 27 -8.33 10.69 9.22
C PRO A 27 -8.74 9.29 9.72
N LEU A 28 -9.47 8.52 8.90
CA LEU A 28 -9.87 7.15 9.22
C LEU A 28 -8.67 6.20 9.18
N ASP A 29 -7.77 6.37 8.20
CA ASP A 29 -6.52 5.62 8.13
C ASP A 29 -5.64 5.89 9.36
N THR A 30 -5.48 7.15 9.74
CA THR A 30 -4.74 7.55 10.94
C THR A 30 -5.35 6.90 12.16
N LEU A 31 -6.67 7.01 12.37
CA LEU A 31 -7.37 6.34 13.46
C LEU A 31 -7.12 4.83 13.48
N LYS A 32 -7.30 4.15 12.34
CA LYS A 32 -7.03 2.71 12.20
C LYS A 32 -5.59 2.37 12.57
N THR A 33 -4.61 3.10 12.06
CA THR A 33 -3.20 2.83 12.32
C THR A 33 -2.82 3.07 13.78
N THR A 34 -3.32 4.14 14.40
CA THR A 34 -3.10 4.39 15.83
C THR A 34 -3.78 3.31 16.67
N LEU A 35 -5.00 2.87 16.32
CA LEU A 35 -5.67 1.74 16.99
C LEU A 35 -4.88 0.43 16.88
N GLN A 36 -4.25 0.18 15.74
CA GLN A 36 -3.44 -1.03 15.52
C GLN A 36 -2.15 -1.05 16.37
N VAL A 37 -1.64 0.11 16.79
CA VAL A 37 -0.41 0.23 17.59
C VAL A 37 -0.69 0.45 19.07
N GLU A 38 -1.55 1.41 19.41
CA GLU A 38 -1.84 1.86 20.78
C GLU A 38 -3.08 1.17 21.39
N GLY A 39 -3.80 0.37 20.61
CA GLY A 39 -5.03 -0.28 21.05
C GLY A 39 -6.09 0.74 21.49
N ARG A 40 -6.76 0.48 22.62
CA ARG A 40 -7.86 1.32 23.13
C ARG A 40 -7.44 2.77 23.44
N MET A 41 -6.16 3.02 23.73
CA MET A 41 -5.65 4.35 24.06
C MET A 41 -5.54 5.29 22.85
N ALA A 42 -5.69 4.76 21.63
CA ALA A 42 -5.64 5.54 20.40
C ALA A 42 -6.66 6.69 20.36
N TYR A 43 -7.88 6.48 20.85
CA TYR A 43 -8.92 7.51 20.87
C TYR A 43 -8.52 8.70 21.75
N SER A 44 -8.07 8.44 22.98
CA SER A 44 -7.58 9.47 23.89
C SER A 44 -6.36 10.19 23.29
N LEU A 45 -5.41 9.45 22.72
CA LEU A 45 -4.18 10.01 22.14
C LEU A 45 -4.47 10.92 20.96
N LEU A 46 -5.32 10.48 20.01
CA LEU A 46 -5.70 11.31 18.86
C LEU A 46 -6.54 12.51 19.28
N LEU A 47 -7.45 12.35 20.23
CA LEU A 47 -8.25 13.46 20.75
C LEU A 47 -7.37 14.49 21.45
N HIS A 48 -6.38 14.06 22.24
CA HIS A 48 -5.41 14.94 22.87
C HIS A 48 -4.54 15.68 21.84
N LYS A 49 -4.05 14.99 20.80
CA LYS A 49 -3.29 15.63 19.70
C LYS A 49 -4.14 16.64 18.94
N ALA A 50 -5.38 16.28 18.59
CA ALA A 50 -6.30 17.14 17.87
C ALA A 50 -6.69 18.38 18.68
N ARG A 51 -6.88 18.25 20.00
CA ARG A 51 -7.17 19.39 20.90
C ARG A 51 -5.98 20.31 21.09
N ARG A 52 -4.75 19.78 21.13
CA ARG A 52 -3.54 20.56 21.39
C ARG A 52 -3.01 21.27 20.15
N ASN A 53 -3.02 20.60 19.00
CA ASN A 53 -2.36 21.08 17.77
C ASN A 53 -3.36 21.31 16.62
N GLY A 54 -4.64 21.06 16.86
CA GLY A 54 -5.72 21.25 15.88
C GLY A 54 -6.11 19.96 15.15
N VAL A 55 -7.29 19.99 14.52
CA VAL A 55 -7.87 18.85 13.78
C VAL A 55 -7.01 18.37 12.60
N GLY A 56 -6.09 19.22 12.12
CA GLY A 56 -5.14 18.89 11.06
C GLY A 56 -4.22 17.70 11.40
N GLU A 57 -4.01 17.38 12.67
CA GLU A 57 -3.24 16.21 13.10
C GLU A 57 -3.85 14.87 12.66
N LEU A 58 -5.14 14.84 12.34
CA LEU A 58 -5.76 13.62 11.78
C LEU A 58 -5.22 13.28 10.37
N TRP A 59 -4.65 14.29 9.68
CA TRP A 59 -3.93 14.12 8.42
C TRP A 59 -2.42 13.93 8.61
N ALA A 60 -1.95 13.71 9.85
CA ALA A 60 -0.56 13.37 10.10
C ALA A 60 -0.19 12.14 9.27
N GLY A 61 0.82 12.28 8.40
CA GLY A 61 1.24 11.20 7.50
C GLY A 61 0.56 11.17 6.12
N ALA A 62 -0.37 12.08 5.80
CA ALA A 62 -1.04 12.13 4.50
C ALA A 62 -0.06 12.25 3.31
N VAL A 63 0.92 13.16 3.42
CA VAL A 63 1.95 13.36 2.39
C VAL A 63 2.83 12.12 2.25
N ALA A 64 3.31 11.55 3.36
CA ALA A 64 4.07 10.30 3.33
C ALA A 64 3.25 9.14 2.74
N ASN A 65 1.93 9.10 2.96
CA ASN A 65 1.03 8.13 2.33
C ASN A 65 0.99 8.31 0.80
N ALA A 66 0.85 9.55 0.33
CA ALA A 66 0.85 9.87 -1.09
C ALA A 66 2.18 9.47 -1.76
N VAL A 67 3.32 9.85 -1.15
CA VAL A 67 4.65 9.49 -1.65
C VAL A 67 4.87 7.97 -1.62
N ALA A 68 4.49 7.28 -0.53
CA ALA A 68 4.61 5.82 -0.43
C ALA A 68 3.76 5.09 -1.49
N ASN A 69 2.59 5.62 -1.85
CA ASN A 69 1.78 5.05 -2.92
C ASN A 69 2.41 5.25 -4.29
N PHE A 70 3.04 6.40 -4.54
CA PHE A 70 3.76 6.66 -5.79
C PHE A 70 5.02 5.79 -5.91
N VAL A 71 5.88 5.81 -4.89
CA VAL A 71 7.14 5.04 -4.81
C VAL A 71 6.87 3.53 -4.72
N GLY A 72 5.70 3.12 -4.22
CA GLY A 72 5.27 1.72 -4.30
C GLY A 72 4.76 1.37 -5.70
N GLY A 73 3.86 2.19 -6.25
CA GLY A 73 3.16 1.87 -7.50
C GLY A 73 4.07 1.87 -8.72
N TYR A 74 4.93 2.88 -8.88
CA TYR A 74 5.78 3.01 -10.07
C TYR A 74 6.74 1.82 -10.24
N PRO A 75 7.55 1.43 -9.23
CA PRO A 75 8.42 0.25 -9.35
C PRO A 75 7.63 -1.05 -9.52
N TRP A 76 6.45 -1.17 -8.91
CA TRP A 76 5.60 -2.35 -9.10
C TRP A 76 5.25 -2.55 -10.58
N PHE A 77 4.71 -1.52 -11.23
CA PHE A 77 4.33 -1.61 -12.65
C PHE A 77 5.54 -1.79 -13.56
N LEU A 78 6.65 -1.09 -13.29
CA LEU A 78 7.87 -1.24 -14.05
C LEU A 78 8.40 -2.67 -13.97
N THR A 79 8.56 -3.21 -12.76
CA THR A 79 9.05 -4.58 -12.56
C THR A 79 8.09 -5.61 -13.17
N PHE A 80 6.78 -5.45 -13.00
CA PHE A 80 5.81 -6.38 -13.57
C PHE A 80 5.91 -6.42 -15.10
N ASN A 81 5.90 -5.25 -15.75
CA ASN A 81 5.95 -5.17 -17.22
C ASN A 81 7.28 -5.67 -17.79
N THR A 82 8.41 -5.30 -17.17
CA THR A 82 9.73 -5.79 -17.60
C THR A 82 9.84 -7.30 -17.48
N LEU A 83 9.35 -7.89 -16.38
CA LEU A 83 9.36 -9.34 -16.24
C LEU A 83 8.38 -10.03 -17.20
N ASP A 84 7.26 -9.39 -17.53
CA ASP A 84 6.32 -9.94 -18.51
C ASP A 84 6.93 -9.98 -19.93
N GLU A 85 7.76 -9.00 -20.30
CA GLU A 85 8.48 -9.01 -21.57
C GLU A 85 9.62 -10.05 -21.60
N LEU A 86 10.34 -10.22 -20.49
CA LEU A 86 11.52 -11.09 -20.41
C LEU A 86 11.17 -12.57 -20.25
N VAL A 87 10.08 -12.90 -19.54
CA VAL A 87 9.69 -14.29 -19.30
C VAL A 87 8.92 -14.84 -20.51
N PRO A 88 9.20 -16.08 -20.98
CA PRO A 88 8.49 -16.68 -22.12
C PRO A 88 7.00 -16.92 -21.85
N GLY A 89 6.15 -16.44 -22.77
CA GLY A 89 4.68 -16.53 -22.65
C GLY A 89 4.19 -17.96 -22.40
N ALA A 90 3.23 -18.13 -21.49
CA ALA A 90 2.64 -19.45 -21.25
C ALA A 90 1.75 -19.86 -22.45
N PRO A 91 1.75 -21.15 -22.84
CA PRO A 91 1.01 -21.66 -23.98
C PRO A 91 -0.49 -21.30 -23.92
N PRO A 92 -1.15 -21.07 -25.08
CA PRO A 92 -2.52 -20.54 -25.14
C PRO A 92 -3.54 -21.38 -24.37
N ASN A 93 -3.37 -22.70 -24.39
CA ASN A 93 -4.29 -23.69 -23.82
C ASN A 93 -4.09 -23.96 -22.32
N GLU A 94 -3.05 -23.42 -21.69
CA GLU A 94 -2.76 -23.69 -20.28
C GLU A 94 -3.07 -22.49 -19.38
N LEU A 95 -4.33 -22.39 -18.98
CA LEU A 95 -4.80 -21.33 -18.08
C LEU A 95 -4.04 -21.34 -16.74
N THR A 96 -3.77 -22.53 -16.17
CA THR A 96 -3.05 -22.66 -14.89
C THR A 96 -1.64 -22.08 -14.98
N LEU A 97 -0.93 -22.34 -16.08
CA LEU A 97 0.44 -21.87 -16.28
C LEU A 97 0.48 -20.35 -16.50
N LYS A 98 -0.49 -19.79 -17.25
CA LYS A 98 -0.67 -18.33 -17.40
C LYS A 98 -0.90 -17.63 -16.06
N LEU A 99 -1.74 -18.21 -15.21
CA LEU A 99 -2.05 -17.66 -13.89
C LEU A 99 -0.88 -17.78 -12.92
N LEU A 100 -0.20 -18.93 -12.91
CA LEU A 100 0.98 -19.14 -12.07
C LEU A 100 2.09 -18.14 -12.44
N ARG A 101 2.36 -17.97 -13.73
CA ARG A 101 3.29 -16.96 -14.22
C ARG A 101 2.91 -15.57 -13.71
N SER A 102 1.68 -15.13 -13.99
CA SER A 102 1.21 -13.79 -13.59
C SER A 102 1.32 -13.57 -12.07
N ALA A 103 1.03 -14.60 -11.28
CA ALA A 103 1.19 -14.58 -9.83
C ALA A 103 2.66 -14.43 -9.41
N MET A 104 3.57 -15.19 -10.01
CA MET A 104 5.01 -15.07 -9.72
C MET A 104 5.56 -13.69 -10.10
N LEU A 105 5.16 -13.15 -11.26
CA LEU A 105 5.53 -11.79 -11.66
C LEU A 105 5.01 -10.75 -10.67
N GLY A 106 3.74 -10.90 -10.25
CA GLY A 106 3.12 -10.04 -9.24
C GLY A 106 3.83 -10.09 -7.88
N VAL A 107 4.29 -11.27 -7.45
CA VAL A 107 5.08 -11.43 -6.22
C VAL A 107 6.42 -10.72 -6.32
N CYS A 108 7.15 -10.89 -7.43
CA CYS A 108 8.42 -10.19 -7.66
C CYS A 108 8.24 -8.67 -7.69
N ALA A 109 7.22 -8.18 -8.41
CA ALA A 109 6.89 -6.76 -8.47
C ALA A 109 6.53 -6.19 -7.09
N THR A 110 5.77 -6.94 -6.29
CA THR A 110 5.41 -6.57 -4.92
C THR A 110 6.63 -6.51 -4.01
N ALA A 111 7.55 -7.47 -4.15
CA ALA A 111 8.78 -7.48 -3.37
C ALA A 111 9.65 -6.25 -3.63
N VAL A 112 9.85 -5.89 -4.90
CA VAL A 112 10.62 -4.69 -5.28
C VAL A 112 9.94 -3.42 -4.78
N SER A 113 8.63 -3.32 -4.98
CA SER A 113 7.81 -2.19 -4.50
C SER A 113 7.87 -2.00 -2.98
N ASP A 114 7.77 -3.09 -2.23
CA ASP A 114 7.82 -3.05 -0.77
C ASP A 114 9.21 -2.66 -0.28
N CYS A 115 10.29 -3.18 -0.87
CA CYS A 115 11.66 -2.78 -0.54
C CYS A 115 11.89 -1.27 -0.73
N LEU A 116 11.37 -0.69 -1.81
CA LEU A 116 11.56 0.72 -2.14
C LEU A 116 10.64 1.65 -1.33
N SER A 117 9.43 1.20 -0.99
CA SER A 117 8.46 2.03 -0.26
C SER A 117 8.49 1.83 1.26
N ASN A 118 9.21 0.83 1.78
CA ASN A 118 9.15 0.48 3.21
C ASN A 118 9.58 1.63 4.12
N SER A 119 10.67 2.31 3.82
CA SER A 119 11.19 3.39 4.66
C SER A 119 10.19 4.53 4.85
N ILE A 120 9.50 4.89 3.77
CA ILE A 120 8.46 5.92 3.77
C ILE A 120 7.26 5.46 4.62
N ARG A 121 6.89 4.18 4.52
CA ARG A 121 5.83 3.60 5.34
C ARG A 121 6.20 3.56 6.82
N VAL A 122 7.45 3.24 7.16
CA VAL A 122 7.95 3.26 8.55
C VAL A 122 7.87 4.68 9.11
N ILE A 123 8.38 5.69 8.37
CA ILE A 123 8.29 7.10 8.78
C ILE A 123 6.82 7.54 8.96
N LYS A 124 5.94 7.18 8.01
CA LYS A 124 4.51 7.47 8.09
C LYS A 124 3.91 6.90 9.37
N THR A 125 4.13 5.61 9.64
CA THR A 125 3.55 4.93 10.79
C THR A 125 4.06 5.52 12.09
N THR A 126 5.37 5.76 12.23
CA THR A 126 5.95 6.37 13.44
C THR A 126 5.35 7.75 13.72
N ARG A 127 5.15 8.57 12.68
CA ARG A 127 4.50 9.87 12.84
C ARG A 127 3.02 9.77 13.25
N GLN A 128 2.29 8.81 12.68
CA GLN A 128 0.87 8.59 12.98
C GLN A 128 0.62 8.05 14.40
N THR A 129 1.54 7.24 14.91
CA THR A 129 1.37 6.52 16.18
C THR A 129 2.06 7.20 17.35
N SER A 130 3.03 8.10 17.10
CA SER A 130 3.70 8.85 18.17
C SER A 130 2.71 9.67 19.01
N ALA A 131 2.92 9.67 20.33
CA ALA A 131 2.15 10.48 21.28
C ALA A 131 2.36 11.99 21.07
N THR A 132 3.55 12.37 20.61
CA THR A 132 3.86 13.77 20.25
C THR A 132 3.61 14.01 18.77
N SER A 133 3.35 15.27 18.39
CA SER A 133 3.19 15.63 16.97
C SER A 133 4.58 15.86 16.41
N LEU A 134 5.08 14.86 15.69
CA LEU A 134 6.41 14.87 15.08
C LEU A 134 6.34 15.39 13.65
N THR A 135 7.34 16.16 13.26
CA THR A 135 7.67 16.40 11.85
C THR A 135 8.25 15.13 11.22
N TYR A 136 8.35 15.09 9.89
CA TYR A 136 9.01 13.97 9.20
C TYR A 136 10.49 13.84 9.55
N HIS A 137 11.17 14.97 9.77
CA HIS A 137 12.57 14.99 10.19
C HIS A 137 12.75 14.38 11.57
N GLU A 138 11.96 14.84 12.55
CA GLU A 138 12.01 14.31 13.92
C GLU A 138 11.64 12.83 13.97
N ALA A 139 10.63 12.40 13.21
CA ALA A 139 10.27 10.98 13.12
C ALA A 139 11.43 10.13 12.55
N THR A 140 12.12 10.63 11.52
CA THR A 140 13.29 9.96 10.94
C THR A 140 14.44 9.88 11.93
N GLN A 141 14.74 10.98 12.63
CA GLN A 141 15.78 11.00 13.66
C GLN A 141 15.47 10.04 14.81
N LEU A 142 14.21 10.01 15.27
CA LEU A 142 13.77 9.10 16.32
C LEU A 142 14.02 7.63 15.91
N ILE A 143 13.60 7.24 14.71
CA ILE A 143 13.83 5.88 14.18
C ILE A 143 15.33 5.57 14.08
N LEU A 144 16.13 6.52 13.60
CA LEU A 144 17.58 6.33 13.45
C LEU A 144 18.29 6.19 14.81
N LEU A 145 17.82 6.90 15.83
CA LEU A 145 18.36 6.81 17.19
C LEU A 145 17.98 5.49 17.87
N GLU A 146 16.74 5.03 17.70
CA GLU A 146 16.23 3.82 18.36
C GLU A 146 16.64 2.52 17.64
N ASP A 147 16.53 2.48 16.31
CA ASP A 147 16.68 1.25 15.51
C ASP A 147 17.71 1.35 14.38
N GLY A 148 18.32 2.53 14.20
CA GLY A 148 19.29 2.79 13.15
C GLY A 148 18.74 2.69 11.73
N LEU A 149 19.66 2.64 10.76
CA LEU A 149 19.32 2.50 9.34
C LEU A 149 18.58 1.20 9.03
N ARG A 150 18.86 0.12 9.79
CA ARG A 150 18.18 -1.16 9.63
C ARG A 150 16.70 -1.05 10.02
N GLY A 151 16.39 -0.35 11.10
CA GLY A 151 15.00 -0.06 11.47
C GLY A 151 14.29 0.78 10.43
N LEU A 152 14.95 1.82 9.92
CA LEU A 152 14.38 2.66 8.88
C LEU A 152 14.05 1.89 7.59
N LEU A 153 14.95 1.01 7.14
CA LEU A 153 14.80 0.34 5.84
C LEU A 153 14.06 -1.01 5.91
N CYS A 154 14.21 -1.77 7.00
CA CYS A 154 13.78 -3.17 7.06
C CYS A 154 12.71 -3.46 8.10
N ARG A 155 12.33 -2.51 8.97
CA ARG A 155 11.30 -2.74 10.00
C ARG A 155 10.00 -3.19 9.36
N GLY A 156 9.51 -4.36 9.79
CA GLY A 156 8.26 -4.96 9.31
C GLY A 156 8.27 -5.45 7.86
N LEU A 157 9.38 -5.36 7.13
CA LEU A 157 9.44 -5.70 5.70
C LEU A 157 9.13 -7.19 5.46
N GLY A 158 9.79 -8.10 6.20
CA GLY A 158 9.58 -9.54 6.03
C GLY A 158 8.13 -9.97 6.29
N THR A 159 7.52 -9.44 7.35
CA THR A 159 6.11 -9.70 7.67
C THR A 159 5.19 -9.16 6.58
N ARG A 160 5.49 -7.99 5.99
CA ARG A 160 4.69 -7.42 4.92
C ARG A 160 4.77 -8.26 3.64
N LEU A 161 5.97 -8.66 3.24
CA LEU A 161 6.17 -9.51 2.06
C LEU A 161 5.36 -10.81 2.21
N LEU A 162 5.46 -11.47 3.36
CA LEU A 162 4.72 -12.70 3.64
C LEU A 162 3.20 -12.44 3.62
N ALA A 163 2.73 -11.38 4.29
CA ALA A 163 1.32 -11.04 4.34
C ALA A 163 0.76 -10.74 2.94
N ASN A 164 1.50 -10.06 2.08
CA ASN A 164 1.10 -9.75 0.71
C ASN A 164 0.99 -11.03 -0.14
N VAL A 165 1.93 -11.97 0.00
CA VAL A 165 1.87 -13.27 -0.68
C VAL A 165 0.63 -14.06 -0.24
N ILE A 166 0.40 -14.16 1.07
CA ILE A 166 -0.78 -14.85 1.62
C ILE A 166 -2.07 -14.16 1.16
N GLN A 167 -2.12 -12.84 1.21
CA GLN A 167 -3.28 -12.05 0.79
C GLN A 167 -3.60 -12.29 -0.69
N ALA A 168 -2.58 -12.28 -1.56
CA ALA A 168 -2.75 -12.55 -2.99
C ALA A 168 -3.28 -13.96 -3.26
N ALA A 169 -2.73 -14.97 -2.56
CA ALA A 169 -3.17 -16.35 -2.68
C ALA A 169 -4.64 -16.53 -2.23
N LEU A 170 -4.98 -16.04 -1.03
CA LEU A 170 -6.34 -16.12 -0.48
C LEU A 170 -7.35 -15.39 -1.36
N PHE A 171 -7.02 -14.17 -1.79
CA PHE A 171 -7.89 -13.39 -2.67
C PHE A 171 -8.18 -14.16 -3.97
N THR A 172 -7.15 -14.73 -4.59
CA THR A 172 -7.31 -15.50 -5.84
C THR A 172 -8.23 -16.70 -5.66
N VAL A 173 -8.05 -17.47 -4.58
CA VAL A 173 -8.87 -18.67 -4.30
C VAL A 173 -10.31 -18.29 -4.02
N ILE A 174 -10.53 -17.35 -3.10
CA ILE A 174 -11.87 -16.89 -2.71
C ILE A 174 -12.59 -16.28 -3.91
N TRP A 175 -11.92 -15.43 -4.68
CA TRP A 175 -12.50 -14.80 -5.85
C TRP A 175 -12.94 -15.81 -6.90
N LYS A 176 -12.09 -16.79 -7.25
CA LYS A 176 -12.45 -17.84 -8.20
C LYS A 176 -13.63 -18.69 -7.73
N GLN A 177 -13.70 -18.97 -6.43
CA GLN A 177 -14.83 -19.70 -5.87
C GLN A 177 -16.12 -18.89 -5.96
N LEU A 178 -16.08 -17.60 -5.61
CA LEU A 178 -17.21 -16.69 -5.76
C LEU A 178 -17.64 -16.56 -7.23
N GLU A 179 -16.69 -16.43 -8.16
CA GLU A 179 -16.96 -16.36 -9.60
C GLU A 179 -17.66 -17.64 -10.10
N ALA A 180 -17.21 -18.81 -9.67
CA ALA A 180 -17.85 -20.08 -10.01
C ALA A 180 -19.28 -20.18 -9.45
N GLN A 181 -19.51 -19.69 -8.22
CA GLN A 181 -20.87 -19.64 -7.65
C GLN A 181 -21.75 -18.65 -8.41
N MET A 182 -21.26 -17.44 -8.73
CA MET A 182 -22.03 -16.44 -9.47
C MET A 182 -22.45 -16.96 -10.86
N LYS A 183 -21.55 -17.64 -11.58
CA LYS A 183 -21.87 -18.30 -12.86
C LYS A 183 -22.95 -19.37 -12.69
N ARG A 184 -22.88 -20.15 -11.61
CA ARG A 184 -23.91 -21.16 -11.27
C ARG A 184 -25.28 -20.54 -10.99
N PHE A 185 -25.33 -19.32 -10.45
CA PHE A 185 -26.57 -18.57 -10.20
C PHE A 185 -27.00 -17.67 -11.37
N GLY A 186 -26.29 -17.67 -12.51
CA GLY A 186 -26.62 -16.86 -13.68
C GLY A 186 -26.41 -15.35 -13.49
N LEU A 187 -25.59 -14.96 -12.52
CA LEU A 187 -25.30 -13.55 -12.19
C LEU A 187 -24.08 -12.99 -12.94
N ALA A 188 -23.37 -13.82 -13.71
CA ALA A 188 -22.14 -13.48 -14.42
C ALA A 188 -22.06 -14.17 -15.78
#